data_AF-X1K2J7-F1
#
_entry.id   AF-X1K2J7-F1
#
_cell.length_a   1.000
_cell.length_b   1.000
_cell.length_c   1.000
_cell.angle_alpha   90.00
_cell.angle_beta   90.00
_cell.angle_gamma   90.00
#
_symmetry.space_group_name_H-M   'P 1'
#
loop_
_entity.id
_entity.type
_entity.pdbx_description
1 polymer ?
#
loop_
_entity_poly.entity_id
_entity_poly.type
_entity_poly.pdbx_seq_one_letter_code
_entity_poly.pdbx_strand_id
1 'polypeptide(L)' 'MAEETTEKIMMTMVIAIMGVLILSQVVLAVAPTPPEQFVCPICSEVFSTYDELYAHFTIDHPA' A
#
# COMPACT_ATOMS: atom_id res chain seq x y z
N MET A 1 12.87 -24.10 -45.65
CA MET A 1 12.29 -22.73 -45.53
C MET A 1 11.14 -22.63 -44.52
N ALA A 2 10.56 -23.73 -44.02
CA ALA A 2 9.47 -23.67 -43.02
C ALA A 2 9.95 -23.69 -41.55
N GLU A 3 11.17 -24.18 -41.31
CA GLU A 3 11.74 -24.36 -39.96
C GLU A 3 12.12 -23.04 -39.26
N GLU A 4 12.67 -22.06 -39.98
CA GLU A 4 13.08 -20.76 -39.42
C GLU A 4 11.88 -19.90 -38.98
N THR A 5 10.72 -20.12 -39.62
CA THR A 5 9.50 -19.36 -39.33
C THR A 5 8.87 -19.80 -38.01
N THR A 6 8.95 -21.09 -37.67
CA THR A 6 8.37 -21.63 -36.42
C THR A 6 9.10 -21.12 -35.18
N GLU A 7 10.43 -21.02 -35.22
CA GLU A 7 11.22 -20.50 -34.10
C GLU A 7 10.90 -19.01 -33.84
N LYS A 8 10.82 -18.21 -34.91
CA LYS A 8 10.45 -16.78 -34.83
C LYS A 8 9.03 -16.59 -34.31
N ILE A 9 8.09 -17.43 -34.72
CA ILE A 9 6.70 -17.39 -34.22
C ILE A 9 6.64 -17.76 -32.73
N MET A 10 7.37 -18.79 -32.32
CA MET A 10 7.42 -19.20 -30.92
C MET A 10 8.08 -18.13 -30.04
N MET A 11 9.18 -17.52 -30.51
CA MET A 11 9.88 -16.46 -29.78
C MET A 11 9.05 -15.19 -29.66
N THR A 12 8.33 -14.79 -30.71
CA THR A 12 7.43 -13.63 -30.66
C THR A 12 6.23 -13.86 -29.73
N MET A 13 5.68 -15.08 -29.69
CA MET A 13 4.63 -15.44 -28.72
C MET A 13 5.14 -15.37 -27.27
N VAL A 14 6.32 -15.89 -26.98
CA VAL A 14 6.89 -15.85 -25.61
C VAL A 14 7.10 -14.42 -25.13
N ILE A 15 7.61 -13.53 -25.99
CA ILE A 15 7.80 -12.11 -25.66
C ILE A 15 6.45 -11.42 -25.40
N ALA A 16 5.43 -11.71 -26.21
CA ALA A 16 4.10 -11.15 -26.02
C ALA A 16 3.46 -11.61 -24.69
N ILE A 17 3.55 -12.90 -24.38
CA ILE A 17 3.00 -13.48 -23.13
C ILE A 17 3.75 -12.91 -21.92
N MET A 18 5.08 -12.86 -21.96
CA MET A 18 5.90 -12.25 -20.91
C MET A 18 5.55 -10.77 -20.71
N GLY A 19 5.37 -10.00 -21.78
CA GLY A 19 4.97 -8.59 -21.72
C GLY A 19 3.61 -8.41 -21.03
N VAL A 20 2.62 -9.25 -21.36
CA VAL A 20 1.29 -9.23 -20.70
C VAL A 20 1.39 -9.60 -19.22
N LEU A 21 2.19 -10.61 -18.87
CA LEU A 21 2.39 -11.05 -17.47
C LEU A 21 3.12 -9.99 -16.62
N ILE A 22 4.05 -9.22 -17.21
CA ILE A 22 4.77 -8.14 -16.51
C ILE A 22 3.85 -6.93 -16.26
N LEU A 23 2.95 -6.60 -17.19
CA LEU A 23 1.99 -5.50 -16.99
C LEU A 23 0.95 -5.81 -15.89
N SER A 24 0.60 -7.09 -15.70
CA SER A 24 -0.45 -7.49 -14.75
C SER A 24 -0.09 -7.35 -13.26
N GLN A 25 1.19 -7.16 -12.92
CA GLN A 25 1.69 -7.21 -11.52
C GLN A 25 1.79 -5.84 -10.82
N VAL A 26 1.42 -4.74 -11.49
CA VAL A 26 1.57 -3.37 -10.96
C VAL A 26 0.51 -2.99 -9.90
N VAL A 27 -0.59 -3.75 -9.77
CA VAL A 27 -1.79 -3.33 -9.03
C VAL A 27 -1.73 -3.58 -7.51
N LEU A 28 -0.73 -4.28 -6.98
CA LEU A 28 -0.77 -4.80 -5.60
C LEU A 28 -0.18 -3.92 -4.49
N ALA A 29 0.40 -2.75 -4.78
CA ALA A 29 1.28 -2.05 -3.82
C ALA A 29 0.68 -0.86 -3.05
N VAL A 30 -0.64 -0.63 -3.07
CA VAL A 30 -1.26 0.44 -2.26
C VAL A 30 -1.77 -0.15 -0.93
N ALA A 31 -0.90 -0.20 0.08
CA ALA A 31 -1.32 -0.43 1.45
C ALA A 31 -1.81 0.90 2.06
N PRO A 32 -2.98 0.96 2.73
CA PRO A 32 -3.38 2.13 3.48
C PRO A 32 -2.39 2.35 4.63
N THR A 33 -1.82 3.55 4.75
CA THR A 33 -1.07 3.94 5.94
C THR A 33 -2.00 3.93 7.14
N PRO A 34 -1.60 3.34 8.29
CA PRO A 34 -2.37 3.47 9.53
C PRO A 34 -2.62 4.95 9.84
N PRO A 35 -3.82 5.33 10.32
CA PRO A 35 -4.06 6.70 10.76
C PRO A 35 -3.11 7.04 11.90
N GLU A 36 -2.57 8.26 11.91
CA GLU A 36 -1.79 8.76 13.04
C GLU A 36 -2.69 8.79 14.29
N GLN A 37 -2.21 8.24 15.39
CA GLN A 37 -2.93 8.17 16.66
C GLN A 37 -2.29 9.12 17.68
N PHE A 38 -3.12 9.82 18.44
CA PHE A 38 -2.69 10.74 19.49
C PHE A 38 -2.82 10.06 20.85
N VAL A 39 -1.71 9.83 21.55
CA VAL A 39 -1.70 9.07 22.82
C VAL A 39 -1.43 10.00 24.01
N CYS A 40 -2.27 9.94 25.04
CA CYS A 40 -2.06 10.70 26.27
C CYS A 40 -0.88 10.14 27.09
N PRO A 41 0.14 10.95 27.44
CA PRO A 41 1.32 10.46 28.17
C PRO A 41 1.07 10.18 29.66
N ILE A 42 -0.10 10.57 30.20
CA ILE A 42 -0.43 10.41 31.62
C ILE A 42 -1.22 9.10 31.84
N CYS A 43 -2.22 8.84 31.00
CA CYS A 43 -3.13 7.70 31.14
C CYS A 43 -3.06 6.66 30.00
N SER A 44 -2.29 6.94 28.93
CA SER A 44 -2.17 6.11 27.71
C SER A 44 -3.46 5.94 26.89
N GLU A 45 -4.46 6.81 27.08
CA GLU A 45 -5.66 6.84 26.24
C GLU A 45 -5.34 7.30 24.82
N VAL A 46 -6.03 6.73 23.83
CA VAL A 46 -5.74 6.91 22.40
C VAL A 46 -6.87 7.67 21.73
N PHE A 47 -6.52 8.74 21.03
CA PHE A 47 -7.42 9.65 20.35
C PHE A 47 -7.16 9.68 18.84
N SER A 48 -8.21 10.01 18.09
CA SER A 48 -8.17 10.07 16.62
C SER A 48 -7.76 11.45 16.11
N THR A 49 -7.89 12.47 16.96
CA THR A 49 -7.55 13.86 16.65
C THR A 49 -6.80 14.53 17.79
N TYR A 50 -6.07 15.59 17.46
CA TYR A 50 -5.40 16.44 18.45
C TYR A 50 -6.40 17.14 19.38
N ASP A 51 -7.54 17.60 18.85
CA ASP A 51 -8.56 18.31 19.63
C ASP A 51 -9.16 17.43 20.74
N GLU A 52 -9.40 16.15 20.44
CA GLU A 52 -9.84 15.15 21.43
C GLU A 52 -8.79 14.95 22.53
N LEU A 53 -7.51 14.77 22.17
CA LEU A 53 -6.43 14.64 23.14
C LEU A 53 -6.30 15.91 24.01
N TYR A 54 -6.42 17.09 23.40
CA TYR A 54 -6.34 18.36 24.13
C TYR A 54 -7.51 18.51 25.11
N ALA A 55 -8.74 18.22 24.67
CA ALA A 55 -9.91 18.26 25.53
C ALA A 55 -9.77 17.31 26.73
N HIS A 56 -9.37 16.06 26.48
CA HIS A 56 -9.07 15.08 27.53
C HIS A 56 -8.02 15.60 28.52
N PHE A 57 -6.91 16.15 28.01
CA PHE A 57 -5.85 16.70 28.84
C PHE A 57 -6.37 17.83 29.76
N THR A 58 -7.26 18.69 29.25
CA THR A 58 -7.82 19.80 30.03
C THR A 58 -8.87 19.40 31.07
N ILE A 59 -9.58 18.29 30.85
CA ILE A 59 -10.71 17.86 31.70
C ILE A 59 -10.25 16.83 32.74
N ASP A 60 -9.49 15.83 32.31
CA ASP A 60 -9.09 14.68 33.12
C ASP A 60 -7.71 14.88 33.80
N HIS A 61 -6.88 15.77 33.26
CA HIS A 61 -5.55 16.08 33.80
C HIS A 61 -5.35 17.58 34.08
N PRO A 62 -6.24 18.22 34.86
CA PRO A 62 -6.01 19.58 35.30
C PRO A 62 -4.72 19.64 36.15
N ALA A 63 -3.92 20.67 35.92
CA ALA A 63 -2.63 20.90 36.59
C ALA A 63 -2.75 21.08 38.11
#